data_AF-A0AAW7ZQV4-F1
#
_entry.id   AF-A0AAW7ZQV4-F1
#
_cell.length_a   1.000
_cell.length_b   1.000
_cell.length_c   1.000
_cell.angle_alpha   90.00
_cell.angle_beta   90.00
_cell.angle_gamma   90.00
#
_symmetry.space_group_name_H-M   'P 1'
#
loop_
_entity.id
_entity.type
_entity.pdbx_description
1 polymer ?
#
loop_
_entity_poly.entity_id
_entity_poly.type
_entity_poly.pdbx_seq_one_letter_code
_entity_poly.pdbx_strand_id
1 'polypeptide(L)'
;MRFMHAILSAGLLTFAITAQAVPNMWSSGFGMGVTEYIITSPEKVMLNLNCTGNPDDQNILQHHVMLTLPDGSGADSQDEKTTITMVTDDQTFPLPSSLGWRNGDNAWLSFIDAIRKATSFDVYVNDKQVGHFTPSAGNVHKVLADMPECTTLTAG
;
A
#
# COMPACT_ATOMS: atom_id res chain seq x y z
N MET A 1 43.58 25.48 -35.84
CA MET A 1 43.18 25.93 -34.49
C MET A 1 42.31 24.84 -33.89
N ARG A 2 42.75 24.23 -32.78
CA ARG A 2 42.05 23.15 -32.07
C ARG A 2 41.11 23.78 -31.04
N PHE A 3 39.80 23.60 -31.19
CA PHE A 3 38.83 23.96 -30.15
C PHE A 3 38.55 22.73 -29.27
N MET A 4 39.24 22.67 -28.12
CA MET A 4 38.89 21.77 -27.02
C MET A 4 37.57 22.23 -26.42
N HIS A 5 36.51 21.44 -26.60
CA HIS A 5 35.26 21.62 -25.86
C HIS A 5 35.37 20.83 -24.57
N ALA A 6 35.77 21.50 -23.49
CA ALA A 6 35.67 20.95 -22.15
C ALA A 6 34.19 21.02 -21.73
N ILE A 7 33.46 19.90 -21.85
CA ILE A 7 32.12 19.77 -21.31
C ILE A 7 32.26 19.40 -19.83
N LEU A 8 31.96 20.35 -18.95
CA LEU A 8 31.87 20.14 -17.51
C LEU A 8 30.69 19.19 -17.23
N SER A 9 30.99 17.93 -16.88
CA SER A 9 29.98 16.99 -16.38
C SER A 9 29.64 17.34 -14.94
N ALA A 10 28.56 18.10 -14.72
CA ALA A 10 27.98 18.29 -13.40
C ALA A 10 27.28 16.99 -12.96
N GLY A 11 27.94 16.20 -12.12
CA GLY A 11 27.34 15.01 -11.52
C GLY A 11 26.20 15.42 -10.58
N LEU A 12 24.96 15.12 -10.96
CA LEU A 12 23.81 15.15 -10.06
C LEU A 12 24.03 14.08 -8.98
N LEU A 13 24.49 14.50 -7.80
CA LEU A 13 24.44 13.70 -6.59
C LEU A 13 22.97 13.53 -6.19
N THR A 14 22.34 12.45 -6.65
CA THR A 14 21.06 12.00 -6.11
C THR A 14 21.32 11.41 -4.73
N PHE A 15 21.20 12.24 -3.69
CA PHE A 15 21.09 11.73 -2.33
C PHE A 15 19.78 10.95 -2.23
N ALA A 16 19.85 9.63 -2.30
CA ALA A 16 18.74 8.77 -1.92
C ALA A 16 18.55 8.93 -0.40
N ILE A 17 17.62 9.80 -0.02
CA ILE A 17 17.19 9.94 1.37
C ILE A 17 16.49 8.62 1.69
N THR A 18 17.18 7.70 2.37
CA THR A 18 16.50 6.53 2.91
C THR A 18 15.63 7.03 4.05
N ALA A 19 14.34 7.24 3.78
CA ALA A 19 13.37 7.46 4.84
C ALA A 19 13.34 6.19 5.70
N GLN A 20 14.03 6.22 6.83
CA GLN A 20 14.01 5.13 7.81
C GLN A 20 12.64 5.18 8.50
N ALA A 21 11.66 4.49 7.96
CA ALA A 21 10.36 4.33 8.61
C ALA A 21 10.56 3.48 9.88
N VAL A 22 10.04 3.96 11.01
CA VAL A 22 9.98 3.16 12.24
C VAL A 22 9.08 1.95 11.96
N PRO A 23 9.53 0.70 12.19
CA PRO A 23 8.71 -0.46 11.94
C PRO A 23 7.41 -0.43 12.74
N ASN A 24 6.35 -1.03 12.18
CA ASN A 24 5.03 -1.14 12.79
C ASN A 24 4.37 0.22 13.12
N MET A 25 4.74 1.28 12.42
CA MET A 25 4.10 2.58 12.53
C MET A 25 3.42 2.93 11.23
N TRP A 26 2.09 2.96 11.24
CA TRP A 26 1.31 3.57 10.18
C TRP A 26 1.65 5.05 10.05
N SER A 27 1.71 5.47 8.79
CA SER A 27 1.78 6.85 8.34
C SER A 27 0.77 7.02 7.21
N SER A 28 0.36 8.25 6.95
CA SER A 28 -0.48 8.56 5.80
C SER A 28 0.07 9.73 5.01
N GLY A 29 -0.27 9.77 3.73
CA GLY A 29 0.07 10.83 2.80
C GLY A 29 -1.03 11.03 1.78
N PHE A 30 -1.03 12.20 1.14
CA PHE A 30 -1.89 12.47 0.00
C PHE A 30 -1.05 13.08 -1.12
N GLY A 31 -1.22 12.55 -2.33
CA GLY A 31 -0.51 13.03 -3.51
C GLY A 31 -1.21 12.58 -4.77
N MET A 32 -1.26 13.46 -5.78
CA MET A 32 -1.79 13.14 -7.12
C MET A 32 -3.22 12.53 -7.11
N GLY A 33 -4.07 12.94 -6.17
CA GLY A 33 -5.43 12.42 -6.05
C GLY A 33 -5.55 11.07 -5.32
N VAL A 34 -4.48 10.63 -4.65
CA VAL A 34 -4.44 9.35 -3.93
C VAL A 34 -4.12 9.60 -2.47
N THR A 35 -4.91 9.00 -1.58
CA THR A 35 -4.57 8.88 -0.15
C THR A 35 -3.86 7.54 0.06
N GLU A 36 -2.66 7.58 0.63
CA GLU A 36 -1.84 6.41 0.89
C GLU A 36 -1.68 6.19 2.39
N TYR A 37 -1.78 4.94 2.83
CA TYR A 37 -1.50 4.51 4.19
C TYR A 37 -0.37 3.50 4.18
N ILE A 38 0.74 3.83 4.84
CA ILE A 38 1.99 3.08 4.71
C ILE A 38 2.45 2.58 6.08
N ILE A 39 2.80 1.30 6.14
CA ILE A 39 3.45 0.64 7.29
C ILE A 39 4.61 -0.21 6.78
N THR A 40 5.66 -0.34 7.60
CA THR A 40 6.81 -1.20 7.29
C THR A 40 7.00 -2.21 8.41
N SER A 41 7.22 -3.49 8.08
CA SER A 41 7.49 -4.54 9.06
C SER A 41 8.95 -4.50 9.53
N PRO A 42 9.31 -5.15 10.65
CA PRO A 42 10.70 -5.33 11.06
C PRO A 42 11.58 -6.03 10.01
N GLU A 43 10.98 -6.89 9.19
CA GLU A 43 11.62 -7.60 8.06
C GLU A 43 11.80 -6.71 6.82
N LYS A 44 11.40 -5.43 6.88
CA LYS A 44 11.45 -4.44 5.80
C LYS A 44 10.45 -4.69 4.67
N VAL A 45 9.34 -5.39 4.96
CA VAL A 45 8.20 -5.42 4.03
C VAL A 45 7.41 -4.14 4.20
N MET A 46 7.26 -3.37 3.13
CA MET A 46 6.41 -2.19 3.11
C MET A 46 5.05 -2.56 2.55
N LEU A 47 3.98 -2.19 3.25
CA LEU A 47 2.61 -2.24 2.76
C LEU A 47 2.15 -0.80 2.53
N ASN A 48 1.72 -0.51 1.30
CA ASN A 48 1.08 0.72 0.89
C ASN A 48 -0.38 0.42 0.52
N LEU A 49 -1.31 0.87 1.35
CA LEU A 49 -2.74 0.83 1.08
C LEU A 49 -3.12 2.13 0.35
N ASN A 50 -3.47 1.96 -0.92
CA ASN A 50 -3.70 3.03 -1.87
C ASN A 50 -5.20 3.23 -2.09
N CYS A 51 -5.70 4.39 -1.66
CA CYS A 51 -7.10 4.78 -1.81
C CYS A 51 -7.19 5.94 -2.81
N THR A 52 -7.28 5.57 -4.09
CA THR A 52 -7.40 6.50 -5.20
C THR A 52 -8.73 7.26 -5.20
N GLY A 53 -8.66 8.57 -5.43
CA GLY A 53 -9.79 9.42 -5.86
C GLY A 53 -9.86 9.59 -7.38
N ASN A 54 -8.98 8.93 -8.14
CA ASN A 54 -8.95 8.95 -9.60
C ASN A 54 -9.72 7.73 -10.14
N PRO A 55 -10.88 7.92 -10.79
CA PRO A 55 -11.66 6.82 -11.32
C PRO A 55 -11.10 6.25 -12.63
N ASP A 56 -11.44 5.00 -12.91
CA ASP A 56 -11.25 4.38 -14.22
C ASP A 56 -12.34 4.80 -15.24
N ASP A 57 -12.28 4.26 -16.45
CA ASP A 57 -13.24 4.54 -17.53
C ASP A 57 -14.69 4.13 -17.20
N GLN A 58 -14.88 3.28 -16.18
CA GLN A 58 -16.18 2.83 -15.68
C GLN A 58 -16.62 3.61 -14.44
N ASN A 59 -15.89 4.67 -14.10
CA ASN A 59 -16.14 5.53 -12.94
C ASN A 59 -15.90 4.83 -11.58
N ILE A 60 -15.12 3.74 -11.57
CA ILE A 60 -14.77 2.97 -10.39
C ILE A 60 -13.45 3.48 -9.81
N LEU A 61 -13.40 3.61 -8.48
CA LEU A 61 -12.19 3.96 -7.76
C LEU A 61 -11.42 2.67 -7.43
N GLN A 62 -10.47 2.32 -8.30
CA GLN A 62 -9.68 1.09 -8.21
C GLN A 62 -8.61 1.19 -7.12
N HIS A 63 -9.05 1.19 -5.85
CA HIS A 63 -8.16 1.08 -4.71
C HIS A 63 -7.38 -0.24 -4.74
N HIS A 64 -6.20 -0.26 -4.13
CA HIS A 64 -5.35 -1.44 -4.11
C HIS A 64 -4.36 -1.42 -2.95
N VAL A 65 -3.68 -2.54 -2.75
CA VAL A 65 -2.53 -2.64 -1.86
C VAL A 65 -1.32 -3.00 -2.69
N MET A 66 -0.24 -2.24 -2.49
CA MET A 66 1.06 -2.52 -3.04
C MET A 66 2.01 -2.92 -1.92
N LEU A 67 2.73 -4.01 -2.11
CA LEU A 67 3.80 -4.44 -1.23
C LEU A 67 5.15 -4.18 -1.89
N THR A 68 6.12 -3.72 -1.11
CA THR A 68 7.54 -3.76 -1.49
C THR A 68 8.25 -4.74 -0.56
N LEU A 69 8.84 -5.77 -1.14
CA LEU A 69 9.56 -6.83 -0.44
C LEU A 69 11.01 -6.40 -0.15
N PRO A 70 11.73 -7.10 0.76
CA PRO A 70 13.06 -6.68 1.21
C PRO A 70 14.13 -6.72 0.11
N ASP A 71 13.89 -7.51 -0.95
CA ASP A 71 14.74 -7.59 -2.14
C ASP A 71 14.43 -6.49 -3.19
N GLY A 72 13.46 -5.61 -2.89
CA GLY A 72 13.01 -4.54 -3.77
C GLY A 72 11.96 -4.98 -4.81
N SER A 73 11.59 -6.25 -4.85
CA SER A 73 10.47 -6.70 -5.69
C SER A 73 9.13 -6.21 -5.16
N GLY A 74 8.15 -6.04 -6.05
CA GLY A 74 6.81 -5.57 -5.72
C GLY A 74 5.76 -6.66 -5.87
N ALA A 75 4.67 -6.56 -5.11
CA ALA A 75 3.43 -7.30 -5.35
C ALA A 75 2.27 -6.30 -5.32
N ASP A 76 1.34 -6.43 -6.24
CA ASP A 76 0.18 -5.54 -6.37
C ASP A 76 -1.09 -6.39 -6.28
N SER A 77 -2.06 -5.97 -5.48
CA SER A 77 -3.33 -6.68 -5.38
C SER A 77 -4.09 -6.69 -6.72
N GLN A 78 -3.86 -5.72 -7.61
CA GLN A 78 -4.49 -5.65 -8.93
C GLN A 78 -3.91 -6.60 -9.98
N ASP A 79 -2.75 -7.21 -9.73
CA ASP A 79 -2.24 -8.25 -10.61
C ASP A 79 -3.05 -9.54 -10.43
N GLU A 80 -3.78 -9.95 -11.47
CA GLU A 80 -4.60 -11.16 -11.47
C GLU A 80 -3.81 -12.46 -11.17
N LYS A 81 -2.48 -12.43 -11.30
CA LYS A 81 -1.61 -13.58 -10.99
C LYS A 81 -1.06 -13.55 -9.56
N THR A 82 -1.39 -12.51 -8.80
CA THR A 82 -0.87 -12.25 -7.47
C THR A 82 -2.03 -12.25 -6.48
N THR A 83 -2.05 -13.23 -5.59
CA THR A 83 -3.02 -13.26 -4.47
C THR A 83 -2.36 -12.66 -3.24
N ILE A 84 -2.84 -11.50 -2.79
CA ILE A 84 -2.46 -10.91 -1.52
C ILE A 84 -3.57 -11.17 -0.51
N THR A 85 -3.21 -11.73 0.64
CA THR A 85 -4.15 -12.04 1.73
C THR A 85 -3.62 -11.46 3.03
N MET A 86 -4.45 -10.69 3.74
CA MET A 86 -4.20 -10.34 5.13
C MET A 86 -4.80 -11.40 6.04
N VAL A 87 -4.10 -11.75 7.12
CA VAL A 87 -4.60 -12.61 8.19
C VAL A 87 -4.52 -11.86 9.51
N THR A 88 -5.63 -11.77 10.23
CA THR A 88 -5.71 -11.14 11.57
C THR A 88 -6.85 -11.79 12.35
N ASP A 89 -6.71 -11.93 13.66
CA ASP A 89 -7.70 -12.56 14.54
C ASP A 89 -8.22 -13.92 14.03
N ASP A 90 -7.31 -14.75 13.51
CA ASP A 90 -7.59 -16.07 12.87
C ASP A 90 -8.54 -16.02 11.67
N GLN A 91 -8.76 -14.84 11.08
CA GLN A 91 -9.58 -14.61 9.90
C GLN A 91 -8.72 -14.18 8.71
N THR A 92 -9.14 -14.57 7.51
CA THR A 92 -8.47 -14.23 6.26
C THR A 92 -9.26 -13.17 5.49
N PHE A 93 -8.54 -12.22 4.93
CA PHE A 93 -9.07 -11.11 4.14
C PHE A 93 -8.31 -11.04 2.82
N PRO A 94 -8.77 -11.77 1.78
CA PRO A 94 -8.16 -11.71 0.46
C PRO A 94 -8.43 -10.36 -0.19
N LEU A 95 -7.41 -9.80 -0.83
CA LEU A 95 -7.54 -8.55 -1.58
C LEU A 95 -8.00 -8.85 -3.01
N PRO A 96 -9.07 -8.19 -3.50
CA PRO A 96 -9.54 -8.37 -4.86
C PRO A 96 -8.59 -7.73 -5.88
N SER A 97 -8.51 -8.29 -7.08
CA SER A 97 -7.74 -7.72 -8.19
C SER A 97 -8.42 -6.57 -8.92
N SER A 98 -9.72 -6.41 -8.70
CA SER A 98 -10.49 -5.28 -9.22
C SER A 98 -11.72 -5.01 -8.37
N LEU A 99 -12.17 -3.76 -8.40
CA LEU A 99 -13.39 -3.28 -7.77
C LEU A 99 -14.46 -2.95 -8.84
N GLY A 100 -15.67 -2.62 -8.40
CA GLY A 100 -16.81 -2.31 -9.27
C GLY A 100 -17.76 -3.48 -9.48
N TRP A 101 -17.61 -4.53 -8.67
CA TRP A 101 -18.48 -5.71 -8.69
C TRP A 101 -18.64 -6.30 -7.30
N ARG A 102 -19.79 -6.95 -7.08
CA ARG A 102 -20.28 -7.28 -5.74
C ARG A 102 -19.27 -7.98 -4.82
N ASN A 103 -18.59 -9.04 -5.27
CA ASN A 103 -17.71 -9.77 -4.34
C ASN A 103 -16.37 -9.07 -4.14
N GLY A 104 -15.84 -8.39 -5.17
CA GLY A 104 -14.65 -7.56 -5.04
C GLY A 104 -14.88 -6.44 -4.02
N ASP A 105 -15.98 -5.70 -4.19
CA ASP A 105 -16.37 -4.60 -3.30
C ASP A 105 -16.57 -5.08 -1.85
N ASN A 106 -17.25 -6.21 -1.65
CA ASN A 106 -17.45 -6.77 -0.31
C ASN A 106 -16.14 -7.25 0.33
N ALA A 107 -15.24 -7.86 -0.45
CA ALA A 107 -13.94 -8.31 0.04
C ALA A 107 -13.08 -7.11 0.46
N TRP A 108 -13.03 -6.06 -0.36
CA TRP A 108 -12.34 -4.82 -0.05
C TRP A 108 -12.87 -4.15 1.22
N LEU A 109 -14.19 -3.96 1.33
CA LEU A 109 -14.78 -3.33 2.52
C LEU A 109 -14.55 -4.16 3.80
N SER A 110 -14.57 -5.48 3.69
CA SER A 110 -14.25 -6.37 4.83
C SER A 110 -12.79 -6.25 5.24
N PHE A 111 -11.87 -6.18 4.27
CA PHE A 111 -10.46 -5.92 4.53
C PHE A 111 -10.25 -4.56 5.22
N ILE A 112 -10.88 -3.48 4.72
CA ILE A 112 -10.78 -2.14 5.29
C ILE A 112 -11.31 -2.11 6.74
N ASP A 113 -12.43 -2.79 7.01
CA ASP A 113 -12.99 -2.87 8.37
C ASP A 113 -12.07 -3.64 9.35
N ALA A 114 -11.33 -4.63 8.86
CA ALA A 114 -10.38 -5.40 9.65
C ALA A 114 -9.05 -4.64 9.86
N ILE A 115 -8.42 -4.11 8.81
CA ILE A 115 -7.09 -3.46 8.90
C ILE A 115 -7.13 -2.22 9.80
N ARG A 116 -8.24 -1.47 9.82
CA ARG A 116 -8.40 -0.28 10.68
C ARG A 116 -8.49 -0.60 12.18
N LYS A 117 -8.58 -1.89 12.54
CA LYS A 117 -8.66 -2.38 13.93
C LYS A 117 -7.46 -3.24 14.31
N ALA A 118 -6.79 -3.85 13.32
CA ALA A 118 -5.74 -4.82 13.52
C ALA A 118 -4.51 -4.23 14.23
N THR A 119 -4.20 -4.77 15.41
CA THR A 119 -2.94 -4.51 16.13
C THR A 119 -1.90 -5.62 15.95
N SER A 120 -2.28 -6.68 15.23
CA SER A 120 -1.41 -7.76 14.78
C SER A 120 -1.99 -8.34 13.50
N PHE A 121 -1.21 -8.42 12.44
CA PHE A 121 -1.64 -9.07 11.21
C PHE A 121 -0.46 -9.59 10.40
N ASP A 122 -0.71 -10.65 9.66
CA ASP A 122 0.22 -11.23 8.71
C ASP A 122 -0.24 -10.92 7.28
N VAL A 123 0.73 -10.81 6.39
CA VAL A 123 0.48 -10.64 4.96
C VAL A 123 1.08 -11.81 4.21
N TYR A 124 0.27 -12.41 3.35
CA TYR A 124 0.65 -13.51 2.49
C TYR A 124 0.60 -13.06 1.02
N VAL A 125 1.56 -13.52 0.24
CA VAL A 125 1.57 -13.42 -1.22
C VAL A 125 1.66 -14.83 -1.77
N ASN A 126 0.66 -15.25 -2.55
CA ASN A 126 0.57 -16.59 -3.14
C ASN A 126 0.85 -17.70 -2.09
N ASP A 127 0.09 -17.66 -0.98
CA ASP A 127 0.14 -18.59 0.15
C ASP A 127 1.45 -18.58 0.97
N LYS A 128 2.40 -17.71 0.64
CA LYS A 128 3.64 -17.52 1.41
C LYS A 128 3.54 -16.28 2.28
N GLN A 129 3.73 -16.43 3.59
CA GLN A 129 3.85 -15.29 4.50
C GLN A 129 5.07 -14.44 4.10
N VAL A 130 4.85 -13.15 3.88
CA VAL A 130 5.91 -12.21 3.51
C VAL A 130 6.22 -11.20 4.60
N GLY A 131 5.25 -10.85 5.45
CA GLY A 131 5.44 -9.88 6.52
C GLY A 131 4.53 -10.11 7.70
N HIS A 132 5.00 -9.69 8.88
CA HIS A 132 4.27 -9.68 10.13
C HIS A 132 4.29 -8.26 10.70
N PHE A 133 3.12 -7.74 11.06
CA PHE A 133 2.94 -6.36 11.49
C PHE A 133 2.27 -6.31 12.86
N THR A 134 2.79 -5.47 13.75
CA THR A 134 2.26 -5.29 15.12
C THR A 134 2.13 -3.80 15.49
N PRO A 135 1.32 -3.02 14.76
CA PRO A 135 1.15 -1.61 15.09
C PRO A 135 0.43 -1.42 16.42
N SER A 136 0.78 -0.36 17.14
CA SER A 136 0.09 -0.03 18.40
C SER A 136 -1.34 0.44 18.13
N ALA A 137 -2.28 0.09 19.01
CA ALA A 137 -3.67 0.55 18.90
C ALA A 137 -3.79 2.08 18.79
N GLY A 138 -2.94 2.82 19.50
CA GLY A 138 -2.90 4.28 19.41
C GLY A 138 -2.47 4.80 18.04
N ASN A 139 -1.52 4.12 17.39
CA ASN A 139 -1.10 4.45 16.03
C ASN A 139 -2.17 4.08 14.99
N VAL A 140 -2.76 2.88 15.11
CA VAL A 140 -3.88 2.44 14.27
C VAL A 140 -5.03 3.44 14.35
N HIS A 141 -5.45 3.79 15.56
CA HIS A 141 -6.52 4.78 15.75
C HIS A 141 -6.13 6.16 15.21
N LYS A 142 -4.91 6.63 15.44
CA LYS A 142 -4.48 7.95 14.95
C LYS A 142 -4.54 8.07 13.42
N VAL A 143 -4.19 6.99 12.70
CA VAL A 143 -3.96 7.05 11.24
C VAL A 143 -5.12 6.45 10.45
N LEU A 144 -5.78 5.41 10.96
CA LEU A 144 -6.80 4.63 10.27
C LEU A 144 -8.20 4.77 10.89
N ALA A 145 -8.40 5.67 11.87
CA ALA A 145 -9.68 5.81 12.56
C ALA A 145 -10.86 6.08 11.64
N ASP A 146 -10.66 6.83 10.56
CA ASP A 146 -11.66 7.06 9.53
C ASP A 146 -10.93 7.06 8.19
N MET A 147 -11.36 6.19 7.28
CA MET A 147 -10.73 5.98 5.96
C MET A 147 -11.78 6.13 4.86
N PRO A 148 -12.51 7.27 4.82
CA PRO A 148 -13.66 7.43 3.92
C PRO A 148 -13.27 7.28 2.45
N GLU A 149 -12.06 7.69 2.09
CA GLU A 149 -11.52 7.56 0.73
C GLU A 149 -11.41 6.10 0.29
N CYS A 150 -11.14 5.18 1.22
CA CYS A 150 -11.01 3.75 0.94
C CYS A 150 -12.36 3.02 0.91
N THR A 151 -13.45 3.68 1.28
CA THR A 151 -14.80 3.09 1.34
C THR A 151 -15.72 3.60 0.23
N THR A 152 -15.29 4.64 -0.48
CA THR A 152 -15.99 5.20 -1.64
C THR A 152 -15.51 4.48 -2.89
N LEU A 153 -16.34 3.64 -3.50
CA LEU A 153 -15.91 2.76 -4.60
C LEU A 153 -16.18 3.33 -6.01
N THR A 154 -16.90 4.44 -6.09
CA THR A 154 -17.27 5.10 -7.36
C THR A 154 -17.10 6.60 -7.22
N ALA A 155 -16.62 7.28 -8.26
CA ALA A 155 -16.62 8.74 -8.25
C ALA A 155 -18.07 9.27 -8.42
N GLY A 156 -18.44 10.28 -7.62
CA GLY A 156 -19.78 10.89 -7.66
C GLY A 156 -19.93 11.96 -8.74
#